data_AF-A0A1G2EU82-F1
#
_entry.id   AF-A0A1G2EU82-F1
#
_cell.length_a   1.000
_cell.length_b   1.000
_cell.length_c   1.000
_cell.angle_alpha   90.00
_cell.angle_beta   90.00
_cell.angle_gamma   90.00
#
_symmetry.space_group_name_H-M   'P 1'
#
loop_
_entity.id
_entity.type
_entity.pdbx_description
1 polymer ?
#
loop_
_entity_poly.entity_id
_entity_poly.type
_entity_poly.pdbx_seq_one_letter_code
_entity_poly.pdbx_strand_id
1 'polypeptide(L)'
;MKIDWYGNNGYSFPKPGTVKKMICGVCGTPMKVKRNVLGPTGWAMAAAGRKCKHDSFACPHVKKDWHQRIHNLKIDVYLAEINKAVDYLKRKKSAEKEIKKILKKRAAR
;
A
#
# COMPACT_ATOMS: atom_id res chain seq x y z
N MET A 1 -8.40 -10.36 -11.83
CA MET A 1 -8.00 -9.52 -10.68
C MET A 1 -7.33 -8.25 -11.20
N LYS A 2 -7.88 -7.08 -10.86
CA LYS A 2 -7.36 -5.76 -11.26
C LYS A 2 -6.31 -5.31 -10.24
N ILE A 3 -5.15 -4.84 -10.70
CA ILE A 3 -4.12 -4.27 -9.82
C ILE A 3 -4.46 -2.80 -9.58
N ASP A 4 -4.50 -2.39 -8.32
CA ASP A 4 -4.63 -0.99 -7.93
C ASP A 4 -3.25 -0.32 -7.93
N TRP A 5 -2.89 0.40 -8.99
CA TRP A 5 -1.55 1.00 -9.11
C TRP A 5 -1.34 2.23 -8.22
N TYR A 6 -2.42 2.89 -7.79
CA TYR A 6 -2.37 4.18 -7.09
C TYR A 6 -2.99 4.12 -5.68
N GLY A 7 -3.36 2.92 -5.22
CA GLY A 7 -3.90 2.70 -3.88
C GLY A 7 -2.86 2.79 -2.76
N ASN A 8 -3.35 2.59 -1.54
CA ASN A 8 -2.49 2.60 -0.35
C ASN A 8 -1.42 1.50 -0.40
N ASN A 9 -0.31 1.76 0.29
CA ASN A 9 0.85 0.87 0.39
C ASN A 9 0.72 -0.19 1.51
N GLY A 10 -0.49 -0.42 2.03
CA GLY A 10 -0.72 -1.26 3.20
C GLY A 10 -0.81 -0.51 4.52
N TYR A 11 -0.68 0.83 4.51
CA TYR A 11 -1.04 1.71 5.61
C TYR A 11 -1.92 2.88 5.14
N SER A 12 -2.80 3.37 6.01
CA SER A 12 -3.56 4.60 5.77
C SER A 12 -4.00 5.23 7.08
N PHE A 13 -3.97 6.56 7.13
CA PHE A 13 -4.22 7.34 8.34
C PHE A 13 -5.28 8.44 8.14
N PRO A 14 -6.52 8.08 7.76
CA PRO A 14 -7.57 9.08 7.53
C PRO A 14 -7.99 9.78 8.84
N LYS A 15 -8.70 10.89 8.69
CA LYS A 15 -9.33 11.59 9.82
C LYS A 15 -10.28 10.63 10.57
N PRO A 16 -10.43 10.77 11.90
CA PRO A 16 -11.26 9.87 12.69
C PRO A 16 -12.68 9.74 12.16
N GLY A 17 -13.18 8.51 12.04
CA GLY A 17 -14.56 8.22 11.65
C GLY A 17 -14.90 8.43 10.18
N THR A 18 -14.00 8.99 9.37
CA THR A 18 -14.29 9.33 7.96
C THR A 18 -14.35 8.10 7.04
N VAL A 19 -13.66 7.02 7.39
CA VAL A 19 -13.60 5.80 6.58
C VAL A 19 -14.01 4.60 7.43
N LYS A 20 -15.08 3.88 7.05
CA LYS A 20 -15.56 2.72 7.81
C LYS A 20 -14.71 1.47 7.60
N LYS A 21 -14.32 1.17 6.36
CA LYS A 21 -13.52 0.00 5.99
C LYS A 21 -12.50 0.40 4.92
N MET A 22 -11.35 -0.26 4.91
CA MET A 22 -10.33 -0.05 3.89
C MET A 22 -9.77 -1.37 3.40
N ILE A 23 -9.52 -1.44 2.10
CA ILE A 23 -8.87 -2.56 1.43
C ILE A 23 -7.41 -2.18 1.16
N CYS A 24 -6.50 -3.11 1.38
CA CYS A 24 -5.08 -2.90 1.08
C CYS A 24 -4.89 -2.74 -0.43
N GLY A 25 -4.30 -1.63 -0.87
CA GLY A 25 -3.99 -1.41 -2.29
C GLY A 25 -2.97 -2.41 -2.83
N VAL A 26 -2.09 -2.94 -1.98
CA VAL A 26 -1.03 -3.91 -2.37
C VAL A 26 -1.63 -5.29 -2.69
N CYS A 27 -2.46 -5.84 -1.80
CA CYS A 27 -2.89 -7.25 -1.90
C CYS A 27 -4.41 -7.47 -1.93
N GLY A 28 -5.23 -6.42 -1.78
CA GLY A 28 -6.68 -6.53 -1.79
C GLY A 28 -7.31 -7.07 -0.49
N THR A 29 -6.51 -7.32 0.55
CA THR A 29 -7.01 -7.83 1.84
C THR A 29 -7.65 -6.70 2.67
N PRO A 30 -8.76 -6.95 3.39
CA PRO A 30 -9.29 -6.00 4.37
C PRO A 30 -8.25 -5.64 5.43
N MET A 31 -8.11 -4.34 5.69
CA MET A 31 -7.13 -3.82 6.63
C MET A 31 -7.67 -3.85 8.07
N LYS A 32 -6.78 -4.10 9.03
CA LYS A 32 -7.08 -3.97 10.46
C LYS A 32 -7.13 -2.49 10.81
N VAL A 33 -8.16 -2.07 11.54
CA VAL A 33 -8.34 -0.67 11.94
C VAL A 33 -8.16 -0.49 13.45
N LYS A 34 -7.48 0.57 13.83
CA LYS A 34 -7.49 1.15 15.19
C LYS A 34 -8.09 2.54 15.11
N ARG A 35 -9.10 2.83 15.93
CA ARG A 35 -9.83 4.11 15.88
C ARG A 35 -9.24 5.13 16.84
N ASN A 36 -9.36 6.41 16.50
CA ASN A 36 -9.03 7.54 17.38
C ASN A 36 -7.62 7.47 18.00
N VAL A 37 -6.64 6.97 17.24
CA VAL A 37 -5.24 6.89 17.67
C VAL A 37 -4.67 8.31 17.75
N LEU A 38 -4.05 8.65 18.88
CA LEU A 38 -3.27 9.89 19.02
C LEU A 38 -1.82 9.62 18.65
N GLY A 39 -1.36 10.18 17.54
CA GLY A 39 0.02 10.01 17.11
C GLY A 39 0.35 10.78 15.84
N PRO A 40 1.60 10.68 15.36
CA PRO A 40 1.98 11.18 14.06
C PRO A 40 1.44 10.27 12.95
N THR A 41 0.93 10.84 11.87
CA THR A 41 0.49 10.11 10.65
C THR A 41 1.58 10.00 9.58
N GLY A 42 2.75 10.60 9.82
CA GLY A 42 3.85 10.61 8.87
C GLY A 42 5.17 11.07 9.49
N TRP A 43 6.25 10.86 8.76
CA TRP A 43 7.62 11.11 9.23
C TRP A 43 7.84 12.57 9.65
N ALA A 44 7.41 13.54 8.83
CA ALA A 44 7.57 14.96 9.14
C ALA A 44 6.87 15.38 10.45
N MET A 45 5.67 14.84 10.72
CA MET A 45 4.98 15.13 11.98
C MET A 45 5.65 14.45 13.17
N ALA A 46 6.15 13.22 12.99
CA ALA A 46 6.89 12.51 14.03
C ALA A 46 8.17 13.28 14.40
N ALA A 47 8.94 13.73 13.41
CA ALA A 47 10.14 14.53 13.59
C ALA A 47 9.85 15.86 14.29
N ALA A 48 8.72 16.50 13.97
CA ALA A 48 8.28 17.74 14.61
C ALA A 48 7.59 17.54 15.98
N GLY A 49 7.51 16.30 16.50
CA GLY A 49 6.81 15.99 17.75
C GLY A 49 5.29 16.23 17.71
N ARG A 50 4.70 16.47 16.53
CA ARG A 50 3.28 16.78 16.36
C ARG A 50 2.45 15.51 16.34
N LYS A 51 1.29 15.56 16.99
CA LYS A 51 0.32 14.46 17.06
C LYS A 51 -1.06 14.96 16.69
N CYS A 52 -1.83 14.12 16.02
CA CYS A 52 -3.24 14.36 15.78
C CYS A 52 -4.02 13.07 15.98
N LYS A 53 -5.32 13.20 16.27
CA LYS A 53 -6.22 12.05 16.29
C LYS A 53 -6.47 11.60 14.86
N HIS A 54 -6.31 10.30 14.60
CA HIS A 54 -6.55 9.68 13.31
C HIS A 54 -6.99 8.23 13.49
N ASP A 55 -7.57 7.64 12.45
CA ASP A 55 -7.75 6.19 12.40
C ASP A 55 -6.54 5.56 11.73
N SER A 56 -6.05 4.44 12.24
CA SER A 56 -4.90 3.72 11.68
C SER A 56 -5.37 2.43 11.03
N PHE A 57 -5.27 2.36 9.70
CA PHE A 57 -5.48 1.14 8.93
C PHE A 57 -4.13 0.51 8.60
N ALA A 58 -3.97 -0.78 8.90
CA ALA A 58 -2.79 -1.55 8.56
C ALA A 58 -3.16 -2.90 7.92
N CYS A 59 -2.51 -3.23 6.81
CA CYS A 59 -2.64 -4.53 6.18
C CYS A 59 -2.07 -5.62 7.13
N PRO A 60 -2.78 -6.75 7.35
CA PRO A 60 -2.26 -7.84 8.18
C PRO A 60 -0.99 -8.48 7.61
N HIS A 61 -0.72 -8.29 6.32
CA HIS A 61 0.40 -8.89 5.61
C HIS A 61 1.59 -7.95 5.42
N VAL A 62 1.55 -6.74 5.99
CA VAL A 62 2.55 -5.71 5.68
C VAL A 62 3.99 -6.10 6.03
N LYS A 63 4.18 -7.00 7.00
CA LYS A 63 5.49 -7.56 7.39
C LYS A 63 5.88 -8.82 6.62
N LYS A 64 5.10 -9.25 5.62
CA LYS A 64 5.38 -10.46 4.84
C LYS A 64 6.19 -10.09 3.59
N ASP A 65 7.23 -10.84 3.30
CA ASP A 65 8.15 -10.52 2.18
C ASP A 65 7.45 -10.44 0.83
N TRP A 66 6.46 -11.31 0.59
CA TRP A 66 5.68 -11.29 -0.65
C TRP A 66 4.87 -10.00 -0.81
N HIS A 67 4.38 -9.44 0.30
CA HIS A 67 3.65 -8.18 0.30
C HIS A 67 4.61 -7.02 0.03
N GLN A 68 5.78 -7.03 0.68
CA GLN A 68 6.83 -6.06 0.43
C GLN A 68 7.34 -6.12 -1.01
N ARG A 69 7.45 -7.32 -1.60
CA ARG A 69 7.82 -7.51 -2.99
C ARG A 69 6.83 -6.85 -3.94
N ILE A 70 5.53 -7.04 -3.74
CA ILE A 70 4.50 -6.37 -4.56
C ILE A 70 4.58 -4.86 -4.40
N HIS A 71 4.75 -4.38 -3.16
CA HIS A 71 4.91 -2.95 -2.89
C HIS A 71 6.11 -2.35 -3.64
N ASN A 72 7.26 -3.00 -3.60
CA ASN A 72 8.46 -2.55 -4.30
C ASN A 72 8.26 -2.53 -5.82
N LEU A 73 7.65 -3.58 -6.41
CA LEU A 73 7.32 -3.60 -7.83
C LEU A 73 6.41 -2.43 -8.25
N LYS A 74 5.48 -2.01 -7.38
CA LYS A 74 4.64 -0.85 -7.63
C LYS A 74 5.42 0.46 -7.55
N ILE A 75 6.30 0.60 -6.56
CA ILE A 75 7.20 1.76 -6.46
C ILE A 75 8.08 1.87 -7.69
N ASP A 76 8.68 0.78 -8.15
CA ASP A 76 9.56 0.78 -9.33
C ASP A 76 8.81 1.27 -10.58
N VAL A 77 7.55 0.85 -10.75
CA VAL A 77 6.69 1.31 -11.85
C VAL A 77 6.30 2.77 -11.68
N TYR A 78 5.94 3.20 -10.47
CA TYR A 78 5.60 4.59 -10.16
C TYR A 78 6.77 5.55 -10.41
N LEU A 79 7.99 5.18 -9.97
CA LEU A 79 9.19 5.97 -10.22
C LEU A 79 9.54 6.01 -11.71
N ALA A 80 9.39 4.90 -12.42
CA ALA A 80 9.57 4.88 -13.87
C ALA A 80 8.55 5.78 -14.60
N GLU A 81 7.31 5.84 -14.12
CA GLU A 81 6.26 6.73 -14.64
C GLU A 81 6.64 8.20 -14.44
N ILE A 82 6.98 8.58 -13.22
CA ILE A 82 7.36 9.96 -12.86
C ILE A 82 8.58 10.42 -13.63
N ASN A 83 9.59 9.57 -13.72
CA ASN A 83 10.83 9.88 -14.42
C ASN A 83 10.70 9.75 -15.94
N LYS A 84 9.48 9.46 -16.46
CA LYS A 84 9.20 9.29 -17.89
C LYS A 84 10.17 8.31 -18.56
N ALA A 85 10.51 7.23 -17.85
CA ALA A 85 11.45 6.23 -18.34
C ALA A 85 10.93 5.61 -19.63
N VAL A 86 11.79 5.50 -20.64
CA VAL A 86 11.46 4.96 -21.97
C VAL A 86 10.90 3.53 -21.90
N ASP A 87 11.27 2.77 -20.86
CA ASP A 87 10.86 1.39 -20.64
C ASP A 87 9.69 1.23 -19.64
N TYR A 88 9.02 2.32 -19.23
CA TYR A 88 7.90 2.31 -18.26
C TYR A 88 6.84 1.26 -18.61
N LEU A 89 6.39 1.20 -19.86
CA LEU A 89 5.37 0.24 -20.30
C LEU A 89 5.85 -1.21 -20.17
N LYS A 90 7.13 -1.47 -20.43
CA LYS A 90 7.75 -2.79 -20.27
C LYS A 90 7.82 -3.17 -18.79
N ARG A 91 8.27 -2.25 -17.93
CA ARG A 91 8.31 -2.44 -16.46
C ARG A 91 6.93 -2.72 -15.90
N LYS A 92 5.92 -1.92 -16.26
CA LYS A 92 4.53 -2.08 -15.83
C LYS A 92 3.97 -3.45 -16.21
N LYS A 93 4.15 -3.89 -17.46
CA LYS A 93 3.72 -5.22 -17.93
C LYS A 93 4.42 -6.36 -17.18
N SER A 94 5.72 -6.23 -16.93
CA SER A 94 6.50 -7.23 -16.17
C SER A 94 6.03 -7.34 -14.72
N ALA A 95 5.94 -6.20 -14.04
CA ALA A 95 5.44 -6.10 -12.67
C ALA A 95 4.01 -6.65 -12.55
N GLU A 96 3.12 -6.35 -13.50
CA GLU A 96 1.75 -6.87 -13.51
C GLU A 96 1.71 -8.40 -13.54
N LYS A 97 2.54 -9.03 -14.38
CA LYS A 97 2.65 -10.50 -14.44
C LYS A 97 3.14 -11.08 -13.13
N GLU A 98 4.18 -10.49 -12.54
CA GLU A 98 4.77 -10.96 -11.27
C GLU A 98 3.79 -10.81 -10.10
N ILE A 99 3.16 -9.64 -9.97
CA ILE A 99 2.17 -9.37 -8.92
C ILE A 99 0.99 -10.36 -9.02
N LYS A 100 0.46 -10.58 -10.23
CA LYS A 100 -0.60 -11.56 -10.46
C LYS A 100 -0.16 -12.97 -10.06
N LYS A 101 1.08 -13.37 -10.36
CA LYS A 101 1.64 -14.67 -9.96
C LYS A 101 1.71 -14.82 -8.45
N ILE A 102 2.23 -13.80 -7.74
CA ILE A 102 2.34 -13.80 -6.27
C ILE A 102 0.96 -13.93 -5.63
N LEU A 103 -0.01 -13.14 -6.10
CA LEU A 103 -1.36 -13.11 -5.52
C LEU A 103 -2.14 -14.41 -5.82
N LYS A 104 -2.04 -14.96 -7.04
CA LYS A 104 -2.63 -16.27 -7.37
C LYS A 104 -2.11 -17.39 -6.49
N LYS A 105 -0.79 -17.44 -6.25
CA LYS A 105 -0.17 -18.46 -5.37
C LYS A 105 -0.72 -18.41 -3.93
N ARG A 106 -1.24 -17.26 -3.50
CA ARG A 106 -1.80 -17.06 -2.16
C ARG A 106 -3.31 -17.26 -2.09
N ALA A 107 -4.04 -17.05 -3.18
CA ALA A 107 -5.47 -17.35 -3.26
C ALA A 107 -5.75 -18.87 -3.34
N ALA A 108 -4.77 -19.67 -3.79
CA ALA A 108 -4.87 -21.13 -3.85
C ALA A 108 -4.46 -21.85 -2.54
N ARG A 109 -4.26 -21.10 -1.46
CA ARG A 109 -3.94 -21.60 -0.11
C ARG A 109 -4.98 -21.10 0.87
#